data_AF-A0A257LRV7-F1
#
_entry.id   AF-A0A257LRV7-F1
#
_cell.length_a   1.000
_cell.length_b   1.000
_cell.length_c   1.000
_cell.angle_alpha   90.00
_cell.angle_beta   90.00
_cell.angle_gamma   90.00
#
_symmetry.space_group_name_H-M   'P 1'
#
loop_
_entity.id
_entity.type
_entity.pdbx_description
1 polymer ?
#
loop_
_entity_poly.entity_id
_entity_poly.type
_entity_poly.pdbx_seq_one_letter_code
_entity_poly.pdbx_strand_id
1 'polypeptide(L)'
;MRDDFNKSDKSKFVFMNRQTRGFFDLVLVNEKDSAQSFNAMMVQFDRMIRQQLLNLIHVPGLRGNPERAYLLRKTSGPRFDGQFQDYVAGIVASWGKKDDRTARLGDSLKQLGLTWKIETREVDATRVEILVGRLREPRQGGAKDFVNIADVGFGVSQVLPALVALEVATPGQIVHLEQPEIHLHPRAQ
;
A
#
# COMPACT_ATOMS: atom_id res chain seq x y z
N MET A 1 3.05 63.16 21.56
CA MET A 1 4.49 62.86 21.50
C MET A 1 4.72 61.75 22.52
N ARG A 2 4.88 60.47 22.21
CA ARG A 2 5.16 59.72 20.97
C ARG A 2 4.51 58.33 21.15
N ASP A 3 3.92 57.83 20.08
CA ASP A 3 3.71 56.40 19.87
C ASP A 3 5.05 55.67 19.92
N ASP A 4 5.11 54.49 20.51
CA ASP A 4 6.06 53.44 20.12
C ASP A 4 5.47 52.07 20.51
N PHE A 5 4.56 51.60 19.65
CA PHE A 5 4.16 50.20 19.57
C PHE A 5 5.41 49.37 19.24
N ASN A 6 5.84 48.56 20.20
CA ASN A 6 6.94 47.60 20.04
C ASN A 6 6.58 46.61 18.90
N LYS A 7 7.21 46.82 17.73
CA LYS A 7 7.10 45.95 16.56
C LYS A 7 7.56 44.53 16.95
N SER A 8 6.64 43.58 16.98
CA SER A 8 6.99 42.16 17.11
C SER A 8 7.89 41.77 15.95
N ASP A 9 9.13 41.41 16.24
CA ASP A 9 10.12 40.91 15.29
C ASP A 9 9.63 39.55 14.76
N LYS A 10 8.97 39.55 13.59
CA LYS A 10 8.45 38.32 12.98
C LYS A 10 9.61 37.56 12.36
N SER A 11 10.02 36.46 12.99
CA SER A 11 10.93 35.48 12.39
C SER A 11 10.34 35.01 11.05
N LYS A 12 11.06 35.23 9.95
CA LYS A 12 10.71 34.69 8.65
C LYS A 12 11.28 33.28 8.52
N PHE A 13 10.43 32.36 8.11
CA PHE A 13 10.79 30.99 7.84
C PHE A 13 10.55 30.69 6.37
N VAL A 14 11.54 30.11 5.71
CA VAL A 14 11.46 29.71 4.30
C VAL A 14 11.73 28.22 4.19
N PHE A 15 10.77 27.48 3.63
CA PHE A 15 10.98 26.10 3.22
C PHE A 15 11.74 26.09 1.88
N MET A 16 12.94 25.54 1.88
CA MET A 16 13.67 25.26 0.64
C MET A 16 13.75 23.76 0.42
N ASN A 17 13.35 23.34 -0.78
CA ASN A 17 13.63 22.01 -1.28
C ASN A 17 15.05 22.01 -1.86
N ARG A 18 15.96 21.24 -1.26
CA ARG A 18 17.29 21.00 -1.84
C ARG A 18 17.30 19.63 -2.48
N GLN A 19 17.09 19.57 -3.79
CA GLN A 19 17.24 18.32 -4.53
C GLN A 19 18.72 18.02 -4.76
N THR A 20 19.25 17.06 -4.01
CA THR A 20 20.54 16.43 -4.36
C THR A 20 20.27 15.02 -4.85
N ARG A 21 20.44 14.79 -6.17
CA ARG A 21 20.45 13.46 -6.81
C ARG A 21 19.34 12.49 -6.32
N GLY A 22 18.08 12.95 -6.31
CA GLY A 22 16.91 12.12 -5.99
C GLY A 22 16.50 12.11 -4.52
N PHE A 23 17.17 12.89 -3.66
CA PHE A 23 16.76 13.07 -2.27
C PHE A 23 16.01 14.39 -2.08
N PHE A 24 14.93 14.33 -1.31
CA PHE A 24 14.22 15.50 -0.80
C PHE A 24 14.82 15.88 0.55
N ASP A 25 15.52 17.01 0.60
CA ASP A 25 15.94 17.64 1.85
C ASP A 25 15.05 18.86 2.10
N LEU A 26 14.27 18.83 3.18
CA LEU A 26 13.43 19.93 3.60
C LEU A 26 14.20 20.80 4.60
N VAL A 27 14.67 21.97 4.16
CA VAL A 27 15.44 22.89 5.02
C VAL A 27 14.57 24.10 5.34
N LEU A 28 14.42 24.42 6.63
CA LEU A 28 13.80 25.66 7.09
C LEU A 28 14.89 26.60 7.61
N VAL A 29 15.03 27.77 6.99
CA VAL A 29 16.04 28.77 7.39
C VAL A 29 15.35 29.86 8.22
N ASN A 30 15.91 30.16 9.40
CA ASN A 30 15.53 31.31 10.23
C ASN A 30 16.62 32.39 10.10
N GLU A 31 16.23 33.62 9.80
CA GLU A 31 17.16 34.76 9.68
C GLU A 31 17.73 35.26 11.02
N LYS A 32 17.13 34.91 12.17
CA LYS A 32 17.58 35.40 13.48
C LYS A 32 17.77 34.27 14.48
N ASP A 33 18.94 34.30 15.10
CA ASP A 33 19.59 33.17 15.72
C ASP A 33 18.85 32.61 16.96
N SER A 34 18.44 31.35 16.81
CA SER A 34 18.17 30.36 17.86
C SER A 34 18.48 28.99 17.24
N ALA A 35 19.60 28.93 16.51
CA ALA A 35 19.80 27.95 15.44
C ALA A 35 19.96 26.50 15.94
N GLN A 36 20.48 26.26 17.14
CA GLN A 36 20.83 24.88 17.55
C GLN A 36 19.62 24.02 17.92
N SER A 37 18.72 24.50 18.79
CA SER A 37 17.49 23.78 19.17
C SER A 37 16.55 23.64 17.97
N PHE A 38 16.51 24.67 17.12
CA PHE A 38 15.69 24.67 15.91
C PHE A 38 16.22 23.69 14.84
N ASN A 39 17.53 23.65 14.60
CA ASN A 39 18.15 22.67 13.69
C ASN A 39 17.95 21.23 14.18
N ALA A 40 18.07 20.99 15.50
CA ALA A 40 17.80 19.67 16.07
C ALA A 40 16.34 19.24 15.83
N MET A 41 15.38 20.13 16.08
CA MET A 41 13.96 19.88 15.81
C MET A 41 13.70 19.59 14.33
N MET A 42 14.33 20.34 13.42
CA MET A 42 14.18 20.15 11.98
C MET A 42 14.78 18.83 11.48
N VAL A 43 15.93 18.41 12.01
CA VAL A 43 16.51 17.10 11.69
C VAL A 43 15.60 15.96 12.18
N GLN A 44 14.97 16.11 13.35
CA GLN A 44 13.99 15.14 13.83
C GLN A 44 12.74 15.12 12.94
N PHE A 45 12.26 16.28 12.51
CA PHE A 45 11.10 16.40 11.62
C PHE A 45 11.35 15.79 10.24
N ASP A 46 12.49 16.10 9.62
CA ASP A 46 12.93 15.48 8.37
C ASP A 46 12.97 13.96 8.53
N ARG A 47 13.65 13.45 9.57
CA ARG A 47 13.73 12.01 9.84
C ARG A 47 12.34 11.39 10.02
N MET A 48 11.45 12.06 10.74
CA MET A 48 10.08 11.58 10.97
C MET A 48 9.29 11.48 9.66
N ILE A 49 9.26 12.55 8.86
CA ILE A 49 8.56 12.55 7.56
C ILE A 49 9.17 11.51 6.64
N ARG A 50 10.49 11.48 6.54
CA ARG A 50 11.21 10.56 5.65
C ARG A 50 10.95 9.10 6.01
N GLN A 51 10.85 8.78 7.30
CA GLN A 51 10.44 7.45 7.76
C GLN A 51 9.00 7.12 7.35
N GLN A 52 8.07 8.06 7.49
CA GLN A 52 6.68 7.86 7.09
C GLN A 52 6.52 7.69 5.57
N LEU A 53 7.18 8.54 4.78
CA LEU A 53 7.17 8.46 3.32
C LEU A 53 7.78 7.16 2.80
N LEU A 54 8.91 6.72 3.38
CA LEU A 54 9.55 5.46 2.99
C LEU A 54 8.74 4.22 3.37
N ASN A 55 7.82 4.34 4.34
CA ASN A 55 6.97 3.24 4.78
C ASN A 55 5.54 3.36 4.24
N LEU A 56 5.26 4.32 3.35
CA LEU A 56 3.95 4.47 2.72
C LEU A 56 3.65 3.27 1.81
N ILE A 57 2.50 2.63 2.00
CA ILE A 57 1.98 1.67 1.00
C ILE A 57 1.07 2.45 0.06
N HIS A 58 1.49 2.61 -1.20
CA HIS A 58 0.69 3.26 -2.23
C HIS A 58 0.01 2.21 -3.10
N VAL A 59 -1.31 2.30 -3.21
CA VAL A 59 -2.13 1.47 -4.10
C VAL A 59 -2.79 2.40 -5.12
N PRO A 60 -2.37 2.35 -6.41
CA PRO A 60 -2.90 3.23 -7.44
C PRO A 60 -4.34 2.86 -7.83
N GLY A 61 -5.06 3.78 -8.46
CA GLY A 61 -6.44 3.55 -8.91
C GLY A 61 -6.57 2.44 -9.94
N LEU A 62 -5.62 2.35 -10.89
CA LEU A 62 -5.54 1.25 -11.85
C LEU A 62 -4.63 0.14 -11.29
N ARG A 63 -5.21 -1.01 -10.98
CA ARG A 63 -4.54 -2.04 -10.17
C ARG A 63 -3.95 -3.19 -11.00
N GLY A 64 -3.47 -2.87 -12.20
CA GLY A 64 -2.98 -3.83 -13.18
C GLY A 64 -4.09 -4.67 -13.83
N ASN A 65 -3.73 -5.39 -14.90
CA ASN A 65 -4.64 -6.35 -15.52
C ASN A 65 -4.50 -7.72 -14.83
N PRO A 66 -5.58 -8.52 -14.77
CA PRO A 66 -5.48 -9.90 -14.35
C PRO A 66 -4.51 -10.67 -15.25
N GLU A 67 -3.47 -11.26 -14.68
CA GLU A 67 -2.52 -12.12 -15.38
C GLU A 67 -2.67 -13.57 -14.91
N ARG A 68 -2.35 -14.51 -15.81
CA ARG A 68 -2.39 -15.94 -15.46
C ARG A 68 -1.27 -16.32 -14.49
N ALA A 69 -0.09 -15.72 -14.65
CA ALA A 69 1.06 -15.95 -13.79
C ALA A 69 1.77 -14.62 -13.54
N TYR A 70 2.03 -14.34 -12.26
CA TYR A 70 2.68 -13.12 -11.78
C TYR A 70 4.13 -13.42 -11.40
N LEU A 71 4.99 -12.40 -11.46
CA LEU A 71 6.36 -12.52 -10.94
C LEU A 71 6.36 -12.70 -9.43
N LEU A 72 7.15 -13.66 -8.94
CA LEU A 72 7.34 -13.94 -7.53
C LEU A 72 8.33 -12.93 -6.93
N ARG A 73 7.86 -11.71 -6.71
CA ARG A 73 8.61 -10.68 -6.01
C ARG A 73 8.51 -10.91 -4.51
N LYS A 74 9.64 -11.20 -3.87
CA LYS A 74 9.74 -11.28 -2.42
C LYS A 74 10.05 -9.89 -1.87
N THR A 75 9.41 -9.52 -0.77
CA THR A 75 9.82 -8.37 0.04
C THR A 75 10.15 -8.83 1.46
N SER A 76 11.12 -8.18 2.10
CA SER A 76 11.54 -8.47 3.48
C SER A 76 11.06 -7.41 4.49
N GLY A 77 10.19 -6.48 4.08
CA GLY A 77 9.74 -5.42 4.96
C GLY A 77 8.60 -4.58 4.37
N PRO A 78 8.15 -3.55 5.10
CA PRO A 78 7.02 -2.70 4.69
C PRO A 78 7.31 -1.81 3.48
N ARG A 79 8.46 -2.01 2.82
CA ARG A 79 8.94 -1.22 1.69
C ARG A 79 8.86 -2.04 0.42
N PHE A 80 8.43 -1.37 -0.64
CA PHE A 80 8.23 -1.96 -1.95
C PHE A 80 9.02 -1.15 -2.95
N ASP A 81 9.98 -1.79 -3.62
CA ASP A 81 10.71 -1.16 -4.70
C ASP A 81 9.83 -1.21 -5.96
N GLY A 82 9.24 -0.07 -6.32
CA GLY A 82 8.29 0.03 -7.42
C GLY A 82 6.82 0.01 -6.97
N GLN A 83 5.94 -0.52 -7.80
CA GLN A 83 4.50 -0.51 -7.54
C GLN A 83 4.13 -1.66 -6.57
N PHE A 84 3.29 -1.36 -5.56
CA PHE A 84 2.85 -2.35 -4.58
C PHE A 84 2.19 -3.58 -5.22
N GLN A 85 1.40 -3.37 -6.27
CA GLN A 85 0.68 -4.42 -7.00
C GLN A 85 1.60 -5.55 -7.51
N ASP A 86 2.86 -5.24 -7.82
CA ASP A 86 3.83 -6.22 -8.33
C ASP A 86 4.26 -7.23 -7.27
N TYR A 87 4.02 -6.94 -5.99
CA TYR A 87 4.36 -7.79 -4.86
C TYR A 87 3.18 -8.61 -4.35
N VAL A 88 1.95 -8.25 -4.72
CA VAL A 88 0.72 -8.85 -4.19
C VAL A 88 0.73 -10.37 -4.31
N ALA A 89 1.04 -10.89 -5.50
CA ALA A 89 1.07 -12.35 -5.73
C ALA A 89 2.15 -13.05 -4.89
N GLY A 90 3.34 -12.45 -4.77
CA GLY A 90 4.43 -12.98 -3.95
C GLY A 90 4.12 -12.96 -2.45
N ILE A 91 3.46 -11.90 -1.97
CA ILE A 91 3.00 -11.76 -0.58
C ILE A 91 1.98 -12.84 -0.25
N VAL A 92 0.91 -12.97 -1.05
CA VAL A 92 -0.13 -13.99 -0.84
C VAL A 92 0.49 -15.39 -0.90
N ALA A 93 1.44 -15.62 -1.81
CA ALA A 93 2.16 -16.88 -1.88
C ALA A 93 2.99 -17.17 -0.63
N SER A 94 3.61 -16.14 -0.03
CA SER A 94 4.41 -16.28 1.19
C SER A 94 3.61 -16.66 2.43
N TRP A 95 2.32 -16.30 2.48
CA TRP A 95 1.42 -16.69 3.57
C TRP A 95 1.04 -18.18 3.45
N GLY A 96 0.85 -18.67 2.23
CA GLY A 96 0.45 -20.05 1.99
C GLY A 96 -0.96 -20.37 2.50
N LYS A 97 -1.36 -21.65 2.41
CA LYS A 97 -2.76 -22.06 2.60
C LYS A 97 -3.25 -22.09 4.06
N LYS A 98 -2.33 -22.17 5.02
CA LYS A 98 -2.66 -22.34 6.46
C LYS A 98 -2.49 -21.06 7.28
N ASP A 99 -2.04 -19.97 6.66
CA ASP A 99 -1.88 -18.69 7.35
C ASP A 99 -3.23 -17.98 7.48
N ASP A 100 -3.49 -17.43 8.66
CA ASP A 100 -4.74 -16.76 8.99
C ASP A 100 -5.02 -15.56 8.07
N ARG A 101 -3.99 -14.90 7.52
CA ARG A 101 -4.15 -13.80 6.56
C ARG A 101 -4.80 -14.27 5.26
N THR A 102 -4.43 -15.45 4.78
CA THR A 102 -5.05 -16.04 3.57
C THR A 102 -6.53 -16.34 3.82
N ALA A 103 -6.88 -16.79 5.03
CA ALA A 103 -8.28 -17.01 5.42
C ALA A 103 -9.06 -15.69 5.50
N ARG A 104 -8.51 -14.65 6.17
CA ARG A 104 -9.13 -13.32 6.27
C ARG A 104 -9.31 -12.63 4.92
N LEU A 105 -8.37 -12.81 3.99
CA LEU A 105 -8.54 -12.37 2.60
C LEU A 105 -9.74 -13.04 1.95
N GLY A 106 -9.87 -14.36 2.10
CA GLY A 106 -11.02 -15.11 1.60
C GLY A 106 -12.34 -14.61 2.18
N ASP A 107 -12.38 -14.35 3.48
CA ASP A 107 -13.56 -13.81 4.17
C ASP A 107 -13.91 -12.40 3.69
N SER A 108 -12.91 -11.53 3.51
CA SER A 108 -13.11 -10.16 3.00
C SER A 108 -13.63 -10.16 1.56
N LEU A 109 -13.05 -11.00 0.69
CA LEU A 109 -13.53 -11.19 -0.69
C LEU A 109 -14.96 -11.77 -0.73
N LYS A 110 -15.31 -12.60 0.26
CA LYS A 110 -16.65 -13.19 0.38
C LYS A 110 -17.67 -12.14 0.79
N GLN A 111 -17.33 -11.28 1.74
CA GLN A 111 -18.18 -10.16 2.18
C GLN A 111 -18.46 -9.20 1.03
N LEU A 112 -17.48 -8.98 0.15
CA LEU A 112 -17.64 -8.17 -1.07
C LEU A 112 -18.38 -8.91 -2.20
N GLY A 113 -18.78 -10.16 -1.99
CA GLY A 113 -19.52 -10.95 -2.98
C GLY A 113 -18.71 -11.34 -4.22
N LEU A 114 -17.38 -11.40 -4.12
CA LEU A 114 -16.49 -11.63 -5.27
C LEU A 114 -16.01 -13.08 -5.39
N THR A 115 -15.46 -13.63 -4.30
CA THR A 115 -15.04 -15.04 -4.19
C THR A 115 -14.96 -15.43 -2.72
N TRP A 116 -15.01 -16.73 -2.40
CA TRP A 116 -14.98 -17.22 -1.02
C TRP A 116 -13.62 -17.77 -0.57
N LYS A 117 -12.67 -17.93 -1.50
CA LYS A 117 -11.35 -18.47 -1.19
C LYS A 117 -10.31 -18.06 -2.21
N ILE A 118 -9.10 -17.85 -1.73
CA ILE A 118 -7.91 -17.57 -2.53
C ILE A 118 -6.83 -18.60 -2.21
N GLU A 119 -6.13 -19.07 -3.24
CA GLU A 119 -4.96 -19.93 -3.14
C GLU A 119 -3.91 -19.48 -4.14
N THR A 120 -2.66 -19.84 -3.91
CA THR A 120 -1.58 -19.64 -4.87
C THR A 120 -1.01 -20.97 -5.32
N ARG A 121 -0.50 -20.99 -6.55
CA ARG A 121 0.21 -22.14 -7.13
C ARG A 121 1.48 -21.66 -7.79
N GLU A 122 2.62 -22.14 -7.33
CA GLU A 122 3.91 -21.88 -7.98
C GLU A 122 3.92 -22.51 -9.38
N VAL A 123 4.31 -21.73 -10.38
CA VAL A 123 4.51 -22.19 -11.76
C VAL A 123 5.96 -22.63 -11.94
N ASP A 124 6.87 -21.80 -11.46
CA ASP A 124 8.31 -21.99 -11.46
C ASP A 124 8.96 -21.19 -10.32
N ALA A 125 10.29 -21.18 -10.23
CA ALA A 125 11.03 -20.48 -9.17
C ALA A 125 10.83 -18.95 -9.14
N THR A 126 10.25 -18.38 -10.20
CA THR A 126 10.09 -16.95 -10.43
C THR A 126 8.65 -16.51 -10.65
N ARG A 127 7.69 -17.44 -10.73
CA ARG A 127 6.30 -17.15 -11.10
C ARG A 127 5.29 -17.92 -10.27
N VAL A 128 4.16 -17.26 -10.02
CA VAL A 128 3.04 -17.81 -9.25
C VAL A 128 1.70 -17.43 -9.85
N GLU A 129 0.76 -18.36 -9.83
CA GLU A 129 -0.64 -18.10 -10.19
C GLU A 129 -1.45 -17.83 -8.93
N ILE A 130 -2.42 -16.91 -9.05
CA ILE A 130 -3.46 -16.72 -8.06
C ILE A 130 -4.70 -17.47 -8.53
N LEU A 131 -5.21 -18.35 -7.69
CA LEU A 131 -6.38 -19.18 -7.90
C LEU A 131 -7.47 -18.74 -6.93
N VAL A 132 -8.71 -18.67 -7.41
CA VAL A 132 -9.86 -18.24 -6.61
C VAL A 132 -11.03 -19.21 -6.76
N GLY A 133 -11.81 -19.37 -5.70
CA GLY A 133 -13.00 -20.21 -5.71
C GLY A 133 -14.11 -19.57 -6.55
N ARG A 134 -14.80 -20.36 -7.39
CA ARG A 134 -16.00 -19.85 -8.09
C ARG A 134 -17.11 -19.56 -7.08
N LEU A 135 -17.80 -18.43 -7.19
CA LEU A 135 -18.82 -17.97 -6.22
C LEU A 135 -20.07 -18.88 -6.15
N ARG A 136 -20.26 -19.81 -7.09
CA ARG A 136 -21.35 -20.79 -7.01
C ARG A 136 -21.11 -21.64 -5.77
N GLU A 137 -22.06 -21.63 -4.84
CA GLU A 137 -21.97 -22.37 -3.57
C GLU A 137 -21.37 -23.77 -3.78
N PRO A 138 -20.47 -24.22 -2.89
CA PRO A 138 -19.84 -25.50 -3.04
C PRO A 138 -20.91 -26.59 -2.98
N ARG A 139 -21.32 -27.10 -4.14
CA ARG A 139 -21.99 -28.41 -4.23
C ARG A 139 -21.11 -29.42 -3.52
N GLN A 140 -21.68 -30.41 -2.84
CA GLN A 140 -20.91 -31.45 -2.15
C GLN A 140 -19.74 -31.93 -3.03
N GLY A 141 -18.50 -31.63 -2.62
CA GLY A 141 -17.27 -31.81 -3.42
C GLY A 141 -16.59 -30.54 -3.96
N GLY A 142 -17.20 -29.36 -3.77
CA GLY A 142 -16.79 -28.05 -4.33
C GLY A 142 -15.55 -27.40 -3.72
N ALA A 143 -14.92 -28.05 -2.74
CA ALA A 143 -13.66 -27.59 -2.12
C ALA A 143 -12.47 -27.54 -3.11
N LYS A 144 -12.65 -27.99 -4.36
CA LYS A 144 -11.63 -28.03 -5.42
C LYS A 144 -11.97 -27.18 -6.66
N ASP A 145 -13.08 -26.43 -6.69
CA ASP A 145 -13.43 -25.61 -7.86
C ASP A 145 -12.72 -24.25 -7.83
N PHE A 146 -11.43 -24.29 -8.16
CA PHE A 146 -10.58 -23.12 -8.33
C PHE A 146 -10.39 -22.79 -9.80
N VAL A 147 -10.36 -21.49 -10.08
CA VAL A 147 -9.99 -20.94 -11.40
C VAL A 147 -8.90 -19.91 -11.24
N ASN A 148 -8.17 -19.67 -12.33
CA ASN A 148 -7.21 -18.59 -12.36
C ASN A 148 -7.93 -17.25 -12.16
N ILE A 149 -7.31 -16.33 -11.41
CA ILE A 149 -7.86 -14.99 -11.18
C ILE A 149 -8.12 -14.23 -12.49
N ALA A 150 -7.38 -14.55 -13.56
CA ALA A 150 -7.61 -14.00 -14.89
C ALA A 150 -8.95 -14.42 -15.52
N ASP A 151 -9.54 -15.52 -15.05
CA ASP A 151 -10.74 -16.11 -15.63
C ASP A 151 -12.03 -15.74 -14.87
N VAL A 152 -11.96 -14.95 -13.78
CA VAL A 152 -13.13 -14.54 -12.96
C VAL A 152 -13.61 -13.10 -13.21
N GLY A 153 -12.93 -12.35 -14.08
CA GLY A 153 -13.23 -10.94 -14.35
C GLY A 153 -12.49 -9.96 -13.43
N PHE A 154 -12.56 -8.67 -13.76
CA PHE A 154 -11.70 -7.64 -13.18
C PHE A 154 -11.91 -7.40 -11.68
N GLY A 155 -13.10 -7.67 -11.12
CA GLY A 155 -13.45 -7.30 -9.75
C GLY A 155 -12.50 -7.83 -8.67
N VAL A 156 -12.15 -9.12 -8.71
CA VAL A 156 -11.24 -9.73 -7.71
C VAL A 156 -9.83 -9.16 -7.84
N SER A 157 -9.32 -9.07 -9.08
CA SER A 157 -7.96 -8.55 -9.34
C SER A 157 -7.80 -7.08 -8.98
N GLN A 158 -8.87 -6.28 -9.10
CA GLN A 158 -8.86 -4.90 -8.64
C GLN A 158 -8.95 -4.84 -7.10
N VAL A 159 -9.79 -5.62 -6.44
CA VAL A 159 -9.92 -5.51 -4.98
C VAL A 159 -8.71 -6.07 -4.22
N LEU A 160 -8.07 -7.12 -4.74
CA LEU A 160 -7.03 -7.87 -4.03
C LEU A 160 -5.85 -7.00 -3.56
N PRO A 161 -5.26 -6.09 -4.36
CA PRO A 161 -4.18 -5.22 -3.88
C PRO A 161 -4.57 -4.36 -2.69
N ALA A 162 -5.80 -3.84 -2.63
CA ALA A 162 -6.24 -3.06 -1.49
C ALA A 162 -6.32 -3.91 -0.21
N LEU A 163 -6.89 -5.11 -0.28
CA LEU A 163 -7.00 -6.02 0.86
C LEU A 163 -5.62 -6.50 1.34
N VAL A 164 -4.72 -6.83 0.40
CA VAL A 164 -3.36 -7.25 0.74
C VAL A 164 -2.57 -6.11 1.36
N ALA A 165 -2.74 -4.87 0.90
CA ALA A 165 -2.10 -3.70 1.53
C ALA A 165 -2.54 -3.54 2.99
N LEU A 166 -3.84 -3.68 3.27
CA LEU A 166 -4.38 -3.57 4.62
C LEU A 166 -3.91 -4.71 5.55
N GLU A 167 -3.80 -5.94 5.04
CA GLU A 167 -3.30 -7.10 5.81
C GLU A 167 -1.78 -7.06 6.06
N VAL A 168 -1.00 -6.41 5.18
CA VAL A 168 0.46 -6.25 5.34
C VAL A 168 0.80 -5.03 6.20
N ALA A 169 -0.06 -4.02 6.22
CA ALA A 169 0.18 -2.78 6.94
C ALA A 169 0.45 -3.02 8.43
N THR A 170 1.52 -2.41 8.92
CA THR A 170 1.87 -2.44 10.34
C THR A 170 1.22 -1.28 11.09
N PRO A 171 1.00 -1.37 12.42
CA PRO A 171 0.41 -0.28 13.19
C PRO A 171 1.18 1.04 12.99
N GLY A 172 0.45 2.11 12.66
CA GLY A 172 1.02 3.44 12.39
C GLY A 172 1.57 3.62 10.97
N GLN A 173 1.50 2.60 10.11
CA GLN A 173 1.84 2.70 8.70
C GLN A 173 0.68 3.31 7.89
N ILE A 174 1.01 4.20 6.96
CA ILE A 174 0.02 4.83 6.09
C ILE A 174 -0.21 3.95 4.85
N VAL A 175 -1.47 3.65 4.56
CA VAL A 175 -1.91 3.03 3.31
C VAL A 175 -2.67 4.10 2.51
N HIS A 176 -2.11 4.51 1.37
CA HIS A 176 -2.75 5.45 0.45
C HIS A 176 -3.42 4.66 -0.68
N LEU A 177 -4.75 4.60 -0.62
CA LEU A 177 -5.60 3.97 -1.63
C LEU A 177 -6.18 5.04 -2.56
N GLU A 178 -5.82 5.01 -3.84
CA GLU A 178 -6.44 5.86 -4.83
C GLU A 178 -7.72 5.23 -5.37
N GLN A 179 -8.76 6.05 -5.53
CA GLN A 179 -9.96 5.70 -6.30
C GLN A 179 -10.53 4.31 -5.91
N PRO A 180 -10.88 4.09 -4.63
CA PRO A 180 -11.25 2.77 -4.11
C PRO A 180 -12.45 2.16 -4.87
N GLU A 181 -13.34 3.00 -5.38
CA GLU A 181 -14.61 2.66 -6.02
C GLU A 181 -14.52 2.38 -7.54
N ILE A 182 -13.38 2.66 -8.19
CA ILE A 182 -13.29 2.49 -9.64
C ILE A 182 -13.26 1.00 -9.97
N HIS A 183 -14.05 0.61 -10.97
CA HIS A 183 -14.17 -0.76 -11.46
C HIS A 183 -14.84 -1.78 -10.51
N LEU A 184 -15.40 -1.34 -9.38
CA LEU A 184 -16.31 -2.16 -8.58
C LEU A 184 -17.72 -2.12 -9.17
N HIS A 185 -18.39 -3.27 -9.21
CA HIS A 185 -19.81 -3.34 -9.59
C HIS A 185 -20.65 -2.55 -8.57
N PRO A 186 -21.76 -1.87 -8.94
CA PRO A 186 -22.58 -1.05 -8.03
C PRO A 186 -23.12 -1.71 -6.76
N ARG A 187 -22.95 -3.03 -6.60
CA ARG A 187 -23.36 -3.80 -5.41
C ARG A 187 -22.21 -4.04 -4.42
N ALA A 188 -20.99 -3.67 -4.81
CA ALA A 188 -19.77 -3.74 -4.01
C ALA A 188 -19.23 -2.34 -3.66
N GLN A 189 -20.03 -1.29 -3.94
CA GLN A 189 -19.82 0.08 -3.49
C GLN A 189 -20.55 0.30 -2.16
#